data_AF-A0A1R3FKQ3-F1
#
_entry.id   AF-A0A1R3FKQ3-F1
#
_cell.length_a   1.000
_cell.length_b   1.000
_cell.length_c   1.000
_cell.angle_alpha   90.00
_cell.angle_beta   90.00
_cell.angle_gamma   90.00
#
_symmetry.space_group_name_H-M   'P 1'
#
loop_
_entity.id
_entity.type
_entity.pdbx_description
1 polymer ?
#
loop_
_entity_poly.entity_id
_entity_poly.type
_entity_poly.pdbx_seq_one_letter_code
_entity_poly.pdbx_strand_id
1 'polypeptide(L)'
;MKIQIVCLIITLTLSFPTFAQDTGRGWQWYEEEKEVAVEEPERRVKTVTSQPKLATKPTTATEQLADWQAAFLEAKAAAVMNPSVDNVYRLQRLIDESWERSEKLEAAWKQVQLKYPELDYNAQHPTGERAKRQFFERKDAVLDATLVQLASEGAGLFFVFNHNDVYLKEYAKQVKTFAAEYGLSLLGISMDGSALPELERVRKNNGKLDVTVTPALILVNPTQKSQVAVSYGIKSMDDVKRQIHFVESGYKEAP
;
A
#
# COMPACT_ATOMS: atom_id res chain seq x y z
N MET A 1 -57.82 -44.67 8.98
CA MET A 1 -58.84 -43.67 8.61
C MET A 1 -58.24 -42.30 8.89
N LYS A 2 -57.85 -41.48 7.89
CA LYS A 2 -58.69 -40.56 7.09
C LYS A 2 -59.42 -39.55 8.01
N ILE A 3 -59.35 -38.22 7.94
CA ILE A 3 -59.19 -37.18 6.89
C ILE A 3 -59.09 -35.83 7.70
N GLN A 4 -58.11 -34.94 7.52
CA GLN A 4 -58.02 -33.84 6.54
C GLN A 4 -58.87 -32.59 6.87
N ILE A 5 -58.41 -31.42 6.39
CA ILE A 5 -59.11 -30.13 6.14
C ILE A 5 -58.71 -29.03 7.14
N VAL A 6 -57.64 -28.28 6.85
CA VAL A 6 -57.63 -27.05 6.01
C VAL A 6 -58.37 -25.91 6.72
N CYS A 7 -57.63 -25.07 7.45
CA CYS A 7 -58.12 -23.75 7.82
C CYS A 7 -57.68 -22.78 6.70
N LEU A 8 -58.62 -22.65 5.78
CA LEU A 8 -58.67 -21.76 4.64
C LEU A 8 -58.62 -20.29 5.10
N ILE A 9 -57.57 -19.58 4.67
CA ILE A 9 -57.61 -18.26 4.03
C ILE A 9 -58.94 -17.49 4.27
N ILE A 10 -58.94 -16.59 5.25
CA ILE A 10 -59.82 -15.42 5.25
C ILE A 10 -58.95 -14.22 4.90
N THR A 11 -58.87 -13.96 3.60
CA THR A 11 -58.51 -12.67 3.01
C THR A 11 -59.58 -11.65 3.39
N LEU A 12 -59.33 -10.84 4.41
CA LEU A 12 -60.07 -9.59 4.61
C LEU A 12 -59.15 -8.44 4.22
N THR A 13 -59.33 -7.97 2.98
CA THR A 13 -58.76 -6.76 2.43
C THR A 13 -59.32 -5.55 3.16
N LEU A 14 -58.58 -5.04 4.15
CA LEU A 14 -58.71 -3.66 4.60
C LEU A 14 -57.65 -2.85 3.87
N SER A 15 -58.09 -2.23 2.78
CA SER A 15 -57.40 -1.13 2.12
C SER A 15 -57.30 0.03 3.11
N PHE A 16 -56.22 0.08 3.87
CA PHE A 16 -55.79 1.33 4.48
C PHE A 16 -55.16 2.16 3.36
N PRO A 17 -55.59 3.42 3.15
CA PRO A 17 -54.88 4.31 2.26
C PRO A 17 -53.44 4.37 2.76
N THR A 18 -52.50 3.98 1.91
CA THR A 18 -51.11 4.41 2.02
C THR A 18 -51.15 5.92 1.91
N PHE A 19 -51.37 6.58 3.05
CA PHE A 19 -50.76 7.86 3.28
C PHE A 19 -49.29 7.61 2.98
N ALA A 20 -48.78 8.20 1.90
CA ALA A 20 -47.36 8.37 1.73
C ALA A 20 -46.92 9.25 2.91
N GLN A 21 -46.68 8.60 4.05
CA GLN A 21 -45.88 9.14 5.12
C GLN A 21 -44.57 9.49 4.43
N ASP A 22 -44.28 10.79 4.40
CA ASP A 22 -43.03 11.40 3.97
C ASP A 22 -41.90 10.82 4.84
N THR A 23 -41.51 9.58 4.55
CA THR A 23 -40.50 8.81 5.26
C THR A 23 -39.16 9.21 4.73
N GLY A 24 -38.64 10.30 5.27
CA GLY A 24 -37.24 10.68 5.14
C GLY A 24 -36.89 11.15 3.74
N ARG A 25 -37.09 12.44 3.50
CA ARG A 25 -36.47 13.17 2.38
C ARG A 25 -34.96 12.98 2.44
N GLY A 26 -34.46 12.00 1.69
CA GLY A 26 -33.05 11.66 1.60
C GLY A 26 -32.31 12.61 0.65
N TRP A 27 -31.53 12.07 -0.28
CA TRP A 27 -30.71 12.76 -1.28
C TRP A 27 -31.50 13.60 -2.32
N GLN A 28 -32.70 14.12 -1.96
CA GLN A 28 -33.61 14.92 -2.80
C GLN A 28 -33.08 16.33 -3.14
N TRP A 29 -31.94 16.73 -2.60
CA TRP A 29 -31.20 17.93 -3.02
C TRP A 29 -30.50 17.75 -4.38
N TYR A 30 -30.59 16.55 -4.97
CA TYR A 30 -30.31 16.28 -6.39
C TYR A 30 -31.60 16.08 -7.20
N GLU A 31 -32.79 16.45 -6.70
CA GLU A 31 -33.94 16.64 -7.57
C GLU A 31 -33.72 17.94 -8.34
N GLU A 32 -33.73 17.87 -9.67
CA GLU A 32 -33.65 19.04 -10.52
C GLU A 32 -34.75 20.02 -10.11
N GLU A 33 -34.35 21.13 -9.49
CA GLU A 33 -35.27 22.17 -9.05
C GLU A 33 -35.90 22.75 -10.32
N LYS A 34 -37.17 22.43 -10.56
CA LYS A 34 -37.97 23.14 -11.58
C LYS A 34 -37.91 24.62 -11.22
N GLU A 35 -37.34 25.42 -12.11
CA GLU A 35 -37.19 26.87 -11.95
C GLU A 35 -38.54 27.50 -11.56
N VAL A 36 -38.73 27.73 -10.27
CA VAL A 36 -39.77 28.63 -9.76
C VAL A 36 -39.07 29.97 -9.55
N ALA A 37 -39.51 30.99 -10.29
CA ALA A 37 -38.99 32.34 -10.17
C ALA A 37 -39.03 32.81 -8.70
N VAL A 38 -37.85 32.98 -8.11
CA VAL A 38 -37.68 33.46 -6.73
C VAL A 38 -37.83 34.98 -6.73
N GLU A 39 -38.90 35.49 -6.12
CA GLU A 39 -38.92 36.88 -5.63
C GLU A 39 -37.99 37.00 -4.42
N GLU A 40 -37.05 37.94 -4.50
CA GLU A 40 -35.96 38.14 -3.55
C GLU A 40 -36.46 38.85 -2.27
N PRO A 41 -36.33 38.24 -1.07
CA PRO A 41 -36.57 38.98 0.17
C PRO A 41 -35.30 39.72 0.59
N GLU A 42 -35.46 41.03 0.79
CA GLU A 42 -34.44 41.98 1.23
C GLU A 42 -33.65 41.49 2.47
N ARG A 43 -32.34 41.34 2.29
CA ARG A 43 -31.38 41.05 3.36
C ARG A 43 -31.23 42.25 4.29
N ARG A 44 -31.86 42.22 5.46
CA ARG A 44 -31.48 43.12 6.58
C ARG A 44 -30.18 42.63 7.22
N VAL A 45 -29.07 43.23 6.81
CA VAL A 45 -27.78 43.13 7.50
C VAL A 45 -27.88 43.93 8.81
N LYS A 46 -27.88 43.24 9.96
CA LYS A 46 -27.55 43.88 11.24
C LYS A 46 -26.03 43.85 11.42
N THR A 47 -25.38 44.96 11.11
CA THR A 47 -24.00 45.24 11.51
C THR A 47 -23.96 45.45 13.03
N VAL A 48 -23.33 44.53 13.76
CA VAL A 48 -22.87 44.81 15.12
C VAL A 48 -21.39 45.15 15.02
N THR A 49 -21.12 46.45 15.06
CA THR A 49 -19.79 47.02 15.27
C THR A 49 -19.33 46.67 16.68
N SER A 50 -18.33 45.81 16.83
CA SER A 50 -17.52 45.71 18.04
C SER A 50 -16.19 46.42 17.80
N GLN A 51 -15.91 47.43 18.62
CA GLN A 51 -14.66 48.18 18.58
C GLN A 51 -13.48 47.29 19.03
N PRO A 52 -12.26 47.47 18.48
CA PRO A 52 -11.10 46.68 18.88
C PRO A 52 -10.61 47.13 20.27
N LYS A 53 -10.62 46.20 21.22
CA LYS A 53 -9.85 46.32 22.46
C LYS A 53 -8.36 46.25 22.08
N LEU A 54 -7.55 47.21 22.56
CA LEU A 54 -6.13 47.32 22.23
C LEU A 54 -5.43 45.95 22.33
N ALA A 55 -5.06 45.40 21.17
CA ALA A 55 -4.25 44.20 21.08
C ALA A 55 -2.79 44.60 21.27
N THR A 56 -2.19 44.19 22.38
CA THR A 56 -0.76 43.88 22.39
C THR A 56 -0.50 42.95 21.21
N LYS A 57 0.50 43.27 20.37
CA LYS A 57 0.79 42.52 19.13
C LYS A 57 0.73 41.01 19.40
N PRO A 58 -0.03 40.23 18.61
CA PRO A 58 -0.02 38.78 18.79
C PRO A 58 1.40 38.27 18.51
N THR A 59 2.00 37.64 19.51
CA THR A 59 3.20 36.79 19.40
C THR A 59 3.07 35.93 18.15
N THR A 60 4.11 35.88 17.31
CA THR A 60 4.01 35.10 16.05
C THR A 60 3.80 33.62 16.35
N ALA A 61 3.18 32.85 15.45
CA ALA A 61 2.99 31.41 15.67
C ALA A 61 4.31 30.66 15.91
N THR A 62 5.39 31.12 15.27
CA THR A 62 6.75 30.62 15.48
C THR A 62 7.26 30.90 16.89
N GLU A 63 7.02 32.10 17.40
CA GLU A 63 7.43 32.50 18.75
C GLU A 63 6.60 31.77 19.81
N GLN A 64 5.30 31.59 19.62
CA GLN A 64 4.46 30.74 20.49
C GLN A 64 4.91 29.28 20.52
N LEU A 65 5.32 28.73 19.37
CA LEU A 65 5.85 27.37 19.30
C LEU A 65 7.21 27.27 20.02
N ALA A 66 8.09 28.25 19.83
CA ALA A 66 9.40 28.29 20.47
C ALA A 66 9.29 28.36 22.00
N ASP A 67 8.39 29.19 22.53
CA ASP A 67 8.13 29.31 23.97
C ASP A 67 7.64 27.97 24.55
N TRP A 68 6.71 27.31 23.87
CA TRP A 68 6.21 26.00 24.28
C TRP A 68 7.31 24.93 24.23
N GLN A 69 8.13 24.90 23.18
CA GLN A 69 9.25 23.98 23.06
C GLN A 69 10.27 24.18 24.19
N ALA A 70 10.60 25.43 24.52
CA ALA A 70 11.48 25.75 25.64
C ALA A 70 10.92 25.24 26.97
N ALA A 71 9.62 25.48 27.23
CA ALA A 71 8.95 24.99 28.44
C ALA A 71 8.91 23.45 28.52
N PHE A 72 8.69 22.77 27.38
CA PHE A 72 8.71 21.31 27.30
C PHE A 72 10.09 20.74 27.59
N LEU A 73 11.14 21.32 26.98
CA LEU A 73 12.52 20.89 27.20
C LEU A 73 12.93 21.04 28.65
N GLU A 74 12.60 22.17 29.29
CA GLU A 74 12.90 22.40 30.70
C GLU A 74 12.16 21.41 31.61
N ALA A 75 10.86 21.18 31.37
CA ALA A 75 10.09 20.20 32.15
C ALA A 75 10.63 18.78 31.99
N LYS A 76 11.06 18.41 30.78
CA LYS A 76 11.72 17.12 30.51
C LYS A 76 13.06 17.02 31.24
N ALA A 77 13.90 18.05 31.16
CA ALA A 77 15.20 18.09 31.83
C ALA A 77 15.03 17.96 33.36
N ALA A 78 14.09 18.70 33.94
CA ALA A 78 13.77 18.63 35.37
C ALA A 78 13.31 17.23 35.80
N ALA A 79 12.44 16.58 35.03
CA ALA A 79 11.96 15.23 35.34
C ALA A 79 13.04 14.15 35.20
N VAL A 80 13.96 14.29 34.23
CA VAL A 80 15.09 13.36 34.04
C VAL A 80 16.15 13.52 35.13
N MET A 81 16.51 14.77 35.46
CA MET A 81 17.53 15.04 36.48
C MET A 81 17.03 14.79 37.90
N ASN A 82 15.74 15.05 38.17
CA ASN A 82 15.12 14.84 39.47
C ASN A 82 13.68 14.29 39.30
N PRO A 83 13.50 12.95 39.34
CA PRO A 83 12.19 12.32 39.10
C PRO A 83 11.27 12.42 40.33
N SER A 84 10.79 13.63 40.62
CA SER A 84 9.75 13.89 41.62
C SER A 84 8.34 13.81 41.02
N VAL A 85 7.33 13.59 41.87
CA VAL A 85 5.92 13.56 41.45
C VAL A 85 5.53 14.86 40.73
N ASP A 86 5.96 16.02 41.23
CA ASP A 86 5.66 17.33 40.64
C ASP A 86 6.33 17.53 39.27
N ASN A 87 7.59 17.11 39.13
CA ASN A 87 8.33 17.24 37.87
C ASN A 87 7.75 16.33 36.78
N VAL A 88 7.41 15.09 37.16
CA VAL A 88 6.76 14.13 36.24
C VAL A 88 5.35 14.59 35.89
N TYR A 89 4.58 15.13 36.86
CA TYR A 89 3.27 15.71 36.60
C TYR A 89 3.34 16.85 35.57
N ARG A 90 4.28 17.78 35.74
CA ARG A 90 4.48 18.90 34.83
C ARG A 90 4.85 18.43 33.42
N LEU A 91 5.74 17.45 33.31
CA LEU A 91 6.10 16.86 32.02
C LEU A 91 4.88 16.19 31.36
N GLN A 92 4.14 15.37 32.10
CA GLN A 92 2.97 14.65 31.59
C GLN A 92 1.90 15.62 31.08
N ARG A 93 1.64 16.73 31.80
CA ARG A 93 0.72 17.77 31.33
C ARG A 93 1.10 18.36 29.98
N LEU A 94 2.40 18.60 29.74
CA LEU A 94 2.86 19.14 28.47
C LEU A 94 2.85 18.09 27.35
N ILE A 95 3.03 16.81 27.69
CA ILE A 95 2.80 15.70 26.76
C ILE A 95 1.31 15.64 26.36
N ASP A 96 0.39 15.71 27.31
CA ASP A 96 -1.05 15.72 27.04
C ASP A 96 -1.43 16.91 26.14
N GLU A 97 -0.90 18.10 26.41
CA GLU A 97 -1.10 19.27 25.54
C GLU A 97 -0.55 19.06 24.12
N SER A 98 0.59 18.37 23.98
CA SER A 98 1.14 18.02 22.66
C SER A 98 0.21 17.11 21.86
N TRP A 99 -0.47 16.18 22.53
CA TRP A 99 -1.45 15.29 21.90
C TRP A 99 -2.67 16.09 21.43
N GLU A 100 -3.24 16.94 22.29
CA GLU A 100 -4.37 17.79 21.92
C GLU A 100 -4.07 18.71 20.73
N ARG A 101 -2.85 19.29 20.68
CA ARG A 101 -2.41 20.11 19.53
C ARG A 101 -2.29 19.28 18.26
N SER A 102 -1.79 18.05 18.36
CA SER A 102 -1.65 17.12 17.23
C SER A 102 -3.00 16.68 16.68
N GLU A 103 -3.97 16.36 17.55
CA GLU A 103 -5.34 15.99 17.16
C GLU A 103 -6.03 17.13 16.39
N LYS A 104 -5.89 18.38 16.89
CA LYS A 104 -6.44 19.56 16.20
C LYS A 104 -5.79 19.77 14.83
N LEU A 105 -4.48 19.57 14.74
CA LEU A 105 -3.75 19.66 13.47
C LEU A 105 -4.22 18.58 12.49
N GLU A 106 -4.39 17.33 12.94
CA GLU A 106 -4.87 16.22 12.12
C GLU A 106 -6.30 16.50 11.61
N ALA A 107 -7.19 17.00 12.46
CA ALA A 107 -8.54 17.38 12.06
C ALA A 107 -8.53 18.47 10.98
N ALA A 108 -7.71 19.51 11.15
CA ALA A 108 -7.54 20.56 10.16
C ALA A 108 -6.93 20.03 8.86
N TRP A 109 -5.95 19.13 8.95
CA TRP A 109 -5.32 18.47 7.81
C TRP A 109 -6.34 17.69 6.97
N LYS A 110 -7.19 16.88 7.62
CA LYS A 110 -8.27 16.14 6.96
C LYS A 110 -9.26 17.07 6.27
N GLN A 111 -9.64 18.18 6.92
CA GLN A 111 -10.52 19.18 6.30
C GLN A 111 -9.90 19.82 5.06
N VAL A 112 -8.59 20.11 5.10
CA VAL A 112 -7.85 20.63 3.95
C VAL A 112 -7.82 19.62 2.82
N GLN A 113 -7.55 18.35 3.09
CA GLN A 113 -7.55 17.30 2.06
C GLN A 113 -8.94 17.10 1.44
N LEU A 114 -10.02 17.21 2.21
CA LEU A 114 -11.39 17.15 1.68
C LEU A 114 -11.75 18.39 0.84
N LYS A 115 -11.22 19.56 1.19
CA LYS A 115 -11.48 20.81 0.46
C LYS A 115 -10.61 20.94 -0.80
N TYR A 116 -9.40 20.42 -0.75
CA TYR A 116 -8.38 20.48 -1.81
C TYR A 116 -7.85 19.06 -2.08
N PRO A 117 -8.62 18.22 -2.79
CA PRO A 117 -8.25 16.82 -3.05
C PRO A 117 -6.92 16.66 -3.80
N GLU A 118 -6.46 17.67 -4.52
CA GLU A 118 -5.16 17.69 -5.19
C GLU A 118 -3.96 17.58 -4.23
N LEU A 119 -4.16 17.91 -2.95
CA LEU A 119 -3.15 17.76 -1.89
C LEU A 119 -3.16 16.37 -1.24
N ASP A 120 -4.17 15.54 -1.53
CA ASP A 120 -4.26 14.19 -0.98
C ASP A 120 -3.60 13.16 -1.91
N TYR A 121 -2.42 12.67 -1.51
CA TYR A 121 -1.73 11.58 -2.20
C TYR A 121 -2.62 10.33 -2.35
N ASN A 122 -3.46 10.05 -1.36
CA ASN A 122 -4.33 8.86 -1.33
C ASN A 122 -5.52 8.98 -2.27
N ALA A 123 -5.92 10.21 -2.63
CA ALA A 123 -6.93 10.43 -3.66
C ALA A 123 -6.44 9.95 -5.04
N GLN A 124 -5.12 10.02 -5.29
CA GLN A 124 -4.50 9.51 -6.51
C GLN A 124 -4.02 8.05 -6.37
N HIS A 125 -3.71 7.60 -5.16
CA HIS A 125 -3.20 6.26 -4.87
C HIS A 125 -4.12 5.51 -3.91
N PRO A 126 -4.98 4.60 -4.41
CA PRO A 126 -5.98 3.94 -3.59
C PRO A 126 -5.38 3.22 -2.37
N THR A 127 -5.77 3.63 -1.16
CA THR A 127 -5.26 3.06 0.09
C THR A 127 -6.14 1.98 0.71
N GLY A 128 -7.36 1.81 0.21
CA GLY A 128 -8.27 0.76 0.69
C GLY A 128 -7.71 -0.64 0.44
N GLU A 129 -7.81 -1.54 1.42
CA GLU A 129 -7.24 -2.91 1.36
C GLU A 129 -7.60 -3.66 0.07
N ARG A 130 -8.85 -3.55 -0.41
CA ARG A 130 -9.27 -4.16 -1.67
C ARG A 130 -8.59 -3.55 -2.89
N ALA A 131 -8.42 -2.23 -2.89
CA ALA A 131 -7.78 -1.52 -4.00
C ALA A 131 -6.27 -1.76 -4.01
N LYS A 132 -5.62 -1.80 -2.84
CA LYS A 132 -4.23 -2.24 -2.68
C LYS A 132 -4.03 -3.66 -3.19
N ARG A 133 -4.90 -4.61 -2.79
CA ARG A 133 -4.80 -5.99 -3.27
C ARG A 133 -4.95 -6.07 -4.79
N GLN A 134 -5.96 -5.42 -5.35
CA GLN A 134 -6.14 -5.40 -6.81
C GLN A 134 -4.95 -4.76 -7.53
N PHE A 135 -4.34 -3.73 -6.93
CA PHE A 135 -3.14 -3.10 -7.46
C PHE A 135 -1.96 -4.09 -7.49
N PHE A 136 -1.66 -4.76 -6.38
CA PHE A 136 -0.59 -5.76 -6.33
C PHE A 136 -0.87 -6.97 -7.24
N GLU A 137 -2.11 -7.47 -7.29
CA GLU A 137 -2.52 -8.54 -8.21
C GLU A 137 -2.27 -8.16 -9.67
N ARG A 138 -2.54 -6.89 -10.06
CA ARG A 138 -2.22 -6.41 -11.41
C ARG A 138 -0.72 -6.34 -11.65
N LYS A 139 0.07 -5.89 -10.67
CA LYS A 139 1.54 -5.85 -10.78
C LYS A 139 2.10 -7.26 -10.98
N ASP A 140 1.67 -8.20 -10.14
CA ASP A 140 2.11 -9.59 -10.22
C ASP A 140 1.71 -10.23 -11.56
N ALA A 141 0.51 -9.96 -12.07
CA ALA A 141 0.08 -10.44 -13.38
C ALA A 141 0.97 -9.94 -14.54
N VAL A 142 1.50 -8.71 -14.47
CA VAL A 142 2.45 -8.18 -15.46
C VAL A 142 3.79 -8.93 -15.40
N LEU A 143 4.27 -9.19 -14.18
CA LEU A 143 5.49 -9.97 -13.98
C LEU A 143 5.31 -11.40 -14.53
N ASP A 144 4.20 -12.05 -14.20
CA ASP A 144 3.88 -13.42 -14.65
C ASP A 144 3.79 -13.49 -16.18
N ALA A 145 3.12 -12.53 -16.81
CA ALA A 145 3.01 -12.45 -18.26
C ALA A 145 4.39 -12.34 -18.94
N THR A 146 5.33 -11.62 -18.32
CA THR A 146 6.70 -11.48 -18.84
C THR A 146 7.45 -12.81 -18.80
N LEU A 147 7.34 -13.57 -17.72
CA LEU A 147 7.98 -14.88 -17.62
C LEU A 147 7.39 -15.89 -18.60
N VAL A 148 6.06 -15.92 -18.74
CA VAL A 148 5.38 -16.79 -19.70
C VAL A 148 5.78 -16.44 -21.14
N GLN A 149 5.88 -15.14 -21.46
CA GLN A 149 6.35 -14.68 -22.76
C GLN A 149 7.79 -15.16 -23.04
N LEU A 150 8.70 -14.93 -22.10
CA LEU A 150 10.10 -15.40 -22.19
C LEU A 150 10.19 -16.91 -22.39
N ALA A 151 9.41 -17.70 -21.65
CA ALA A 151 9.36 -19.14 -21.82
C ALA A 151 8.90 -19.56 -23.23
N SER A 152 7.89 -18.87 -23.78
CA SER A 152 7.41 -19.11 -25.15
C SER A 152 8.45 -18.82 -26.23
N GLU A 153 9.39 -17.90 -25.96
CA GLU A 153 10.52 -17.57 -26.83
C GLU A 153 11.71 -18.53 -26.69
N GLY A 154 11.59 -19.52 -25.79
CA GLY A 154 12.63 -20.51 -25.52
C GLY A 154 13.67 -20.05 -24.50
N ALA A 155 13.38 -19.01 -23.71
CA ALA A 155 14.26 -18.56 -22.65
C ALA A 155 14.38 -19.60 -21.51
N GLY A 156 15.48 -19.49 -20.77
CA GLY A 156 15.76 -20.34 -19.64
C GLY A 156 16.68 -19.68 -18.62
N LEU A 157 16.93 -20.40 -17.52
CA LEU A 157 17.78 -19.98 -16.43
C LEU A 157 19.00 -20.89 -16.35
N PHE A 158 20.17 -20.27 -16.22
CA PHE A 158 21.36 -20.94 -15.71
C PHE A 158 21.47 -20.70 -14.21
N PHE A 159 21.54 -21.80 -13.45
CA PHE A 159 21.81 -21.77 -12.02
C PHE A 159 23.29 -22.08 -11.82
N VAL A 160 24.09 -21.04 -11.56
CA VAL A 160 25.54 -21.15 -11.38
C VAL A 160 25.85 -21.34 -9.90
N PHE A 161 26.62 -22.37 -9.56
CA PHE A 161 26.88 -22.75 -8.16
C PHE A 161 28.27 -23.35 -7.93
N ASN A 162 28.64 -23.47 -6.64
CA ASN A 162 29.75 -24.25 -6.12
C ASN A 162 29.29 -25.05 -4.89
N HIS A 163 30.08 -26.01 -4.40
CA HIS A 163 29.67 -26.92 -3.33
C HIS A 163 29.54 -26.29 -1.93
N ASN A 164 30.07 -25.08 -1.71
CA ASN A 164 30.42 -24.59 -0.37
C ASN A 164 29.28 -23.90 0.42
N ASP A 165 28.02 -24.05 0.02
CA ASP A 165 26.88 -23.35 0.66
C ASP A 165 25.81 -24.32 1.18
N VAL A 166 25.54 -24.24 2.49
CA VAL A 166 24.60 -25.09 3.23
C VAL A 166 23.16 -24.90 2.73
N TYR A 167 22.80 -23.69 2.29
CA TYR A 167 21.45 -23.35 1.87
C TYR A 167 21.22 -23.60 0.37
N LEU A 168 22.27 -23.94 -0.37
CA LEU A 168 22.23 -24.13 -1.82
C LEU A 168 21.22 -25.17 -2.27
N LYS A 169 21.15 -26.31 -1.58
CA LYS A 169 20.26 -27.42 -1.95
C LYS A 169 18.80 -27.00 -1.92
N GLU A 170 18.40 -26.28 -0.87
CA GLU A 170 17.03 -25.83 -0.73
C GLU A 170 16.71 -24.74 -1.74
N TYR A 171 17.65 -23.82 -1.97
CA TYR A 171 17.49 -22.79 -2.99
C TYR A 171 17.37 -23.38 -4.40
N ALA A 172 18.16 -24.41 -4.73
CA ALA A 172 18.08 -25.09 -6.02
C ALA A 172 16.72 -25.76 -6.26
N LYS A 173 16.08 -26.31 -5.22
CA LYS A 173 14.70 -26.84 -5.33
C LYS A 173 13.70 -25.73 -5.61
N GLN A 174 13.82 -24.59 -4.93
CA GLN A 174 12.93 -23.44 -5.15
C GLN A 174 13.06 -22.92 -6.59
N VAL A 175 14.30 -22.75 -7.07
CA VAL A 175 14.58 -22.35 -8.46
C VAL A 175 14.03 -23.38 -9.46
N LYS A 176 14.14 -24.68 -9.16
CA LYS A 176 13.55 -25.75 -10.00
C LYS A 176 12.04 -25.62 -10.09
N THR A 177 11.35 -25.46 -8.96
CA THR A 177 9.90 -25.28 -8.92
C THR A 177 9.49 -24.02 -9.67
N PHE A 178 10.18 -22.91 -9.44
CA PHE A 178 9.94 -21.65 -10.13
C PHE A 178 10.11 -21.77 -11.65
N ALA A 179 11.20 -22.37 -12.11
CA ALA A 179 11.42 -22.58 -13.54
C ALA A 179 10.31 -23.45 -14.16
N ALA A 180 9.89 -24.51 -13.45
CA ALA A 180 8.79 -25.37 -13.90
C ALA A 180 7.43 -24.67 -13.94
N GLU A 181 7.14 -23.80 -12.95
CA GLU A 181 5.89 -23.04 -12.85
C GLU A 181 5.66 -22.14 -14.07
N TYR A 182 6.71 -21.45 -14.54
CA TYR A 182 6.64 -20.55 -15.69
C TYR A 182 7.06 -21.20 -17.02
N GLY A 183 7.41 -22.49 -17.03
CA GLY A 183 7.86 -23.21 -18.23
C GLY A 183 9.25 -22.82 -18.74
N LEU A 184 10.10 -22.23 -17.89
CA LEU A 184 11.47 -21.87 -18.21
C LEU A 184 12.39 -23.09 -18.17
N SER A 185 13.29 -23.21 -19.15
CA SER A 185 14.32 -24.26 -19.13
C SER A 185 15.35 -23.98 -18.03
N LEU A 186 15.72 -24.98 -17.23
CA LEU A 186 16.73 -24.82 -16.17
C LEU A 186 17.97 -25.68 -16.44
N LEU A 187 19.15 -25.06 -16.34
CA LEU A 187 20.44 -25.75 -16.42
C LEU A 187 21.34 -25.37 -15.24
N GLY A 188 21.78 -26.37 -14.48
CA GLY A 188 22.80 -26.18 -13.45
C GLY A 188 24.19 -26.05 -14.07
N ILE A 189 24.94 -25.04 -13.65
CA ILE A 189 26.33 -24.83 -14.05
C ILE A 189 27.22 -24.85 -12.81
N SER A 190 28.02 -25.90 -12.70
CA SER A 190 28.95 -26.07 -11.60
C SER A 190 30.28 -25.39 -11.91
N MET A 191 30.73 -24.51 -11.01
CA MET A 191 32.02 -23.82 -11.09
C MET A 191 33.19 -24.74 -10.71
N ASP A 192 32.99 -25.60 -9.71
CA ASP A 192 33.98 -26.56 -9.20
C ASP A 192 33.85 -27.96 -9.83
N GLY A 193 32.78 -28.21 -10.58
CA GLY A 193 32.47 -29.52 -11.17
C GLY A 193 31.71 -30.45 -10.21
N SER A 194 31.28 -29.97 -9.05
CA SER A 194 30.38 -30.69 -8.15
C SER A 194 29.02 -31.00 -8.80
N ALA A 195 28.43 -32.13 -8.42
CA ALA A 195 27.07 -32.48 -8.78
C ALA A 195 26.09 -31.88 -7.77
N LEU A 196 24.89 -31.53 -8.24
CA LEU A 196 23.78 -31.08 -7.40
C LEU A 196 22.55 -31.94 -7.74
N PRO A 197 22.25 -32.99 -6.94
CA PRO A 197 21.19 -33.96 -7.24
C PRO A 197 19.79 -33.37 -7.39
N GLU A 198 19.55 -32.18 -6.83
CA GLU A 198 18.30 -31.44 -6.92
C GLU A 198 18.00 -30.96 -8.36
N LEU A 199 19.03 -30.85 -9.21
CA LEU A 199 18.91 -30.42 -10.61
C LEU A 199 19.08 -31.60 -11.56
N GLU A 200 18.19 -31.69 -12.56
CA GLU A 200 18.18 -32.80 -13.53
C GLU A 200 19.33 -32.73 -14.53
N ARG A 201 19.76 -31.51 -14.88
CA ARG A 201 20.81 -31.27 -15.86
C ARG A 201 21.86 -30.36 -15.25
N VAL A 202 23.06 -30.90 -15.05
CA VAL A 202 24.22 -30.14 -14.55
C VAL A 202 25.38 -30.26 -15.54
N ARG A 203 26.06 -29.15 -15.79
CA ARG A 203 27.26 -29.06 -16.63
C ARG A 203 28.36 -28.31 -15.88
N LYS A 204 29.62 -28.61 -16.22
CA LYS A 204 30.76 -27.84 -15.72
C LYS A 204 30.90 -26.55 -16.53
N ASN A 205 31.21 -25.43 -15.86
CA ASN A 205 31.35 -24.14 -16.50
C ASN A 205 32.44 -24.13 -17.62
N ASN A 206 33.56 -24.82 -17.41
CA ASN A 206 34.70 -24.85 -18.33
C ASN A 206 35.22 -23.45 -18.73
N GLY A 207 35.06 -22.45 -17.86
CA GLY A 207 35.48 -21.07 -18.10
C GLY A 207 34.60 -20.28 -19.09
N LYS A 208 33.39 -20.75 -19.40
CA LYS A 208 32.47 -20.08 -20.34
C LYS A 208 31.72 -18.92 -19.72
N LEU A 209 31.50 -18.94 -18.42
CA LEU A 209 30.85 -17.89 -17.64
C LEU A 209 31.84 -17.32 -16.63
N ASP A 210 31.95 -15.99 -16.60
CA ASP A 210 32.69 -15.28 -15.58
C ASP A 210 31.72 -14.83 -14.48
N VAL A 211 31.65 -15.61 -13.40
CA VAL A 211 30.76 -15.39 -12.27
C VAL A 211 31.59 -15.40 -11.00
N THR A 212 31.74 -14.24 -10.36
CA THR A 212 32.54 -14.07 -9.14
C THR A 212 31.77 -14.48 -7.87
N VAL A 213 30.44 -14.33 -7.87
CA VAL A 213 29.58 -14.57 -6.70
C VAL A 213 28.60 -15.71 -7.01
N THR A 214 28.58 -16.73 -6.17
CA THR A 214 27.66 -17.89 -6.27
C THR A 214 26.83 -18.03 -4.99
N PRO A 215 25.59 -18.57 -5.06
CA PRO A 215 24.89 -18.96 -6.29
C PRO A 215 24.49 -17.75 -7.14
N ALA A 216 24.37 -17.93 -8.45
CA ALA A 216 23.88 -16.90 -9.36
C ALA A 216 22.82 -17.46 -10.30
N LEU A 217 21.85 -16.62 -10.65
CA LEU A 217 20.87 -16.90 -11.70
C LEU A 217 21.18 -16.02 -12.89
N ILE A 218 21.27 -16.64 -14.06
CA ILE A 218 21.48 -15.95 -15.32
C ILE A 218 20.31 -16.29 -16.24
N LEU A 219 19.59 -15.27 -16.70
CA LEU A 219 18.58 -15.40 -17.73
C LEU A 219 19.27 -15.55 -19.07
N VAL A 220 18.86 -16.55 -19.84
CA VAL A 220 19.43 -16.88 -21.15
C VAL A 220 18.31 -16.95 -22.16
N ASN A 221 18.45 -16.24 -23.28
CA ASN A 221 17.57 -16.36 -24.42
C ASN A 221 18.36 -16.88 -25.63
N PRO A 222 18.22 -18.16 -26.01
CA PRO A 222 18.94 -18.76 -27.14
C PRO A 222 18.61 -18.08 -28.47
N THR A 223 17.37 -17.61 -28.65
CA THR A 223 16.87 -16.95 -29.85
C THR A 223 17.54 -15.60 -30.04
N GLN A 224 17.65 -14.83 -28.96
CA GLN A 224 18.31 -13.51 -28.96
C GLN A 224 19.84 -13.60 -28.75
N LYS A 225 20.37 -14.79 -28.44
CA LYS A 225 21.77 -15.03 -28.05
C LYS A 225 22.23 -14.11 -26.91
N SER A 226 21.33 -13.79 -25.99
CA SER A 226 21.60 -12.95 -24.83
C SER A 226 21.72 -13.80 -23.57
N GLN A 227 22.59 -13.35 -22.66
CA GLN A 227 22.70 -13.89 -21.31
C GLN A 227 22.93 -12.73 -20.34
N VAL A 228 22.12 -12.63 -19.29
CA VAL A 228 22.19 -11.54 -18.32
C VAL A 228 21.99 -12.08 -16.92
N ALA A 229 22.84 -11.68 -15.98
CA ALA A 229 22.67 -12.05 -14.59
C ALA A 229 21.43 -11.38 -13.98
N VAL A 230 20.54 -12.19 -13.41
CA VAL A 230 19.30 -11.74 -12.75
C VAL A 230 19.33 -11.95 -11.25
N SER A 231 20.29 -12.66 -10.68
CA SER A 231 20.46 -12.69 -9.23
C SER A 231 21.86 -13.13 -8.87
N TYR A 232 22.38 -12.56 -7.80
CA TYR A 232 23.55 -13.04 -7.09
C TYR A 232 23.16 -13.33 -5.64
N GLY A 233 23.64 -14.46 -5.12
CA GLY A 233 23.25 -14.99 -3.83
C GLY A 233 21.83 -15.56 -3.81
N ILE A 234 21.42 -15.97 -2.61
CA ILE A 234 20.09 -16.49 -2.34
C ILE A 234 19.10 -15.33 -2.21
N LYS A 235 18.04 -15.36 -3.01
CA LYS A 235 16.98 -14.35 -3.07
C LYS A 235 15.60 -15.01 -3.07
N SER A 236 14.56 -14.29 -2.69
CA SER A 236 13.19 -14.81 -2.81
C SER A 236 12.82 -15.01 -4.29
N MET A 237 11.92 -15.95 -4.60
CA MET A 237 11.46 -16.14 -5.98
C MET A 237 10.71 -14.91 -6.52
N ASP A 238 10.06 -14.14 -5.64
CA ASP A 238 9.44 -12.86 -6.01
C ASP A 238 10.48 -11.81 -6.41
N ASP A 239 11.62 -11.74 -5.71
CA ASP A 239 12.73 -10.86 -6.09
C ASP A 239 13.32 -11.29 -7.44
N VAL A 240 13.53 -12.60 -7.65
CA VAL A 240 14.02 -13.14 -8.93
C VAL A 240 13.06 -12.78 -10.06
N LYS A 241 11.75 -12.95 -9.84
CA LYS A 241 10.69 -12.59 -10.80
C LYS A 241 10.75 -11.12 -11.18
N ARG A 242 10.83 -10.22 -10.18
CA ARG A 242 11.00 -8.77 -10.40
C ARG A 242 12.27 -8.44 -11.17
N GLN A 243 13.38 -9.09 -10.83
CA GLN A 243 14.67 -8.81 -11.46
C GLN A 243 14.74 -9.31 -12.91
N ILE A 244 14.08 -10.43 -13.24
CA ILE A 244 13.89 -10.88 -14.63
C ILE A 244 13.11 -9.84 -15.42
N HIS A 245 11.97 -9.38 -14.92
CA HIS A 245 11.20 -8.32 -15.57
C HIS A 245 12.01 -7.04 -15.73
N PHE A 246 12.75 -6.63 -14.69
CA PHE A 246 13.59 -5.43 -14.72
C PHE A 246 14.65 -5.48 -15.82
N VAL A 247 15.27 -6.65 -16.03
CA VAL A 247 16.25 -6.83 -17.12
C VAL A 247 15.55 -6.80 -18.49
N GLU A 248 14.42 -7.50 -18.63
CA GLU A 248 13.68 -7.58 -19.90
C GLU A 248 13.07 -6.23 -20.31
N SER A 249 12.65 -5.42 -19.35
CA SER A 249 12.10 -4.07 -19.57
C SER A 249 13.16 -3.03 -19.94
N GLY A 250 14.44 -3.41 -20.00
CA GLY A 250 15.56 -2.51 -20.22
C GLY A 250 15.88 -1.66 -19.00
N TYR A 251 15.89 -2.26 -17.81
CA TYR A 251 16.19 -1.63 -16.51
C TYR A 251 15.16 -0.59 -16.08
N LYS A 252 13.89 -0.83 -16.41
CA LYS A 252 12.76 -0.03 -15.91
C LYS A 252 12.05 -0.78 -14.80
N GLU A 253 11.79 -0.08 -13.70
CA GLU A 253 11.03 -0.67 -12.59
C GLU A 253 9.67 -1.17 -13.06
N ALA A 254 9.23 -2.28 -12.48
CA ALA A 254 7.91 -2.83 -12.76
C ALA A 254 6.82 -1.82 -12.32
N PRO A 255 5.80 -1.55 -13.16
CA PRO A 255 4.71 -0.62 -12.85
C PRO A 255 4.04 -1.01 -11.55
#